data_AF-A0A355UDC7-F1
#
_entry.id   AF-A0A355UDC7-F1
#
_cell.length_a   1.000
_cell.length_b   1.000
_cell.length_c   1.000
_cell.angle_alpha   90.00
_cell.angle_beta   90.00
_cell.angle_gamma   90.00
#
_symmetry.space_group_name_H-M   'P 1'
#
loop_
_entity.id
_entity.type
_entity.pdbx_description
1 polymer ?
#
loop_
_entity_poly.entity_id
_entity_poly.type
_entity_poly.pdbx_seq_one_letter_code
_entity_poly.pdbx_strand_id
1 'polypeptide(L)'
;LIDLNLDILYYFINKFDIKTKIEFTQNYNIINQDYDFRNKFFANKRENDSNIKFTPYIQCFSDKFPFTRNLSCIDLLMNTGKESNLIINF
;
A
#
# COMPACT_ATOMS: atom_id res chain seq x y z
N LEU A 1 15.48 -13.14 -5.07
CA LEU A 1 14.05 -12.85 -4.75
C LEU A 1 13.95 -11.77 -3.69
N ILE A 2 14.72 -11.85 -2.59
CA ILE A 2 14.68 -10.84 -1.53
C ILE A 2 15.19 -9.46 -1.97
N ASP A 3 16.30 -9.40 -2.73
CA ASP A 3 16.88 -8.13 -3.16
C ASP A 3 15.91 -7.33 -4.04
N LEU A 4 15.34 -7.99 -5.05
CA LEU A 4 14.33 -7.39 -5.93
C LEU A 4 13.10 -6.90 -5.14
N ASN A 5 12.62 -7.68 -4.17
CA ASN A 5 11.48 -7.27 -3.34
C ASN A 5 11.81 -6.04 -2.50
N LEU A 6 13.04 -5.94 -1.99
CA LEU A 6 13.51 -4.77 -1.26
C LEU A 6 13.68 -3.57 -2.18
N ASP A 7 14.24 -3.74 -3.37
CA ASP A 7 14.38 -2.66 -4.36
C ASP A 7 13.01 -2.09 -4.75
N ILE A 8 12.02 -2.96 -4.96
CA ILE A 8 10.63 -2.55 -5.23
C ILE A 8 10.05 -1.78 -4.04
N LEU A 9 10.25 -2.28 -2.81
CA LEU A 9 9.80 -1.59 -1.60
C LEU A 9 10.42 -0.19 -1.48
N TYR A 10 11.75 -0.09 -1.60
CA TYR A 10 12.47 1.19 -1.54
C TYR A 10 12.07 2.14 -2.67
N TYR A 11 11.82 1.62 -3.87
CA TYR A 11 11.32 2.39 -4.99
C TYR A 11 10.00 3.08 -4.64
N PHE A 12 9.00 2.33 -4.13
CA PHE A 12 7.70 2.92 -3.79
C PHE A 12 7.77 3.85 -2.57
N ILE A 13 8.55 3.51 -1.53
CA ILE A 13 8.78 4.40 -0.38
C ILE A 13 9.27 5.77 -0.86
N ASN A 14 10.25 5.77 -1.78
CA ASN A 14 10.79 6.99 -2.35
C ASN A 14 9.75 7.72 -3.23
N LYS A 15 9.05 7.00 -4.12
CA LYS A 15 8.04 7.61 -5.00
C LYS A 15 6.87 8.23 -4.25
N PHE A 16 6.52 7.69 -3.09
CA PHE A 16 5.45 8.20 -2.22
C PHE A 16 5.94 9.17 -1.14
N ASP A 17 7.24 9.54 -1.14
CA ASP A 17 7.85 10.43 -0.14
C ASP A 17 7.58 9.99 1.33
N ILE A 18 7.61 8.67 1.57
CA ILE A 18 7.39 8.11 2.90
C ILE A 18 8.69 8.21 3.71
N LYS A 19 8.68 9.06 4.75
CA LYS A 19 9.83 9.24 5.64
C LYS A 19 9.87 8.15 6.70
N THR A 20 10.44 7.00 6.34
CA THR A 20 10.58 5.85 7.25
C THR A 20 11.95 5.21 7.15
N LYS A 21 12.35 4.49 8.20
CA LYS A 21 13.57 3.68 8.25
C LYS A 21 13.19 2.20 8.26
N ILE A 22 13.71 1.45 7.29
CA ILE A 22 13.51 0.00 7.24
C ILE A 22 14.58 -0.68 8.09
N GLU A 23 14.12 -1.53 9.01
CA GLU A 23 14.97 -2.32 9.90
C GLU A 23 14.58 -3.80 9.79
N PHE A 24 15.59 -4.67 9.83
CA PHE A 24 15.40 -6.12 9.72
C PHE A 24 15.49 -6.79 11.09
N THR A 25 14.53 -7.66 11.37
CA THR A 25 14.52 -8.49 12.57
C THR A 25 15.27 -9.81 12.31
N GLN A 26 16.04 -10.28 13.28
CA GLN A 26 16.69 -11.59 13.20
C GLN A 26 15.71 -12.75 13.41
N ASN A 27 14.63 -12.52 14.17
CA ASN A 27 13.63 -13.51 14.52
C ASN A 27 12.23 -13.04 14.14
N TYR A 28 11.33 -13.98 13.84
CA TYR A 28 9.92 -13.69 13.60
C TYR A 28 9.23 -13.32 14.92
N ASN A 29 9.00 -12.02 15.13
CA ASN A 29 8.27 -11.51 16.28
C ASN A 29 6.99 -10.79 15.81
N ILE A 30 5.91 -10.89 16.60
CA ILE A 30 4.69 -10.10 16.43
C ILE A 30 4.71 -9.04 17.52
N ILE A 31 5.10 -7.81 17.16
CA ILE A 31 5.20 -6.70 18.12
C ILE A 31 3.80 -6.14 18.43
N ASN A 32 2.96 -6.02 17.40
CA ASN A 32 1.56 -5.63 17.54
C ASN A 32 0.74 -6.31 16.43
N GLN A 33 -0.32 -7.02 16.83
CA GLN A 33 -1.17 -7.79 15.92
C GLN A 33 -2.03 -6.90 15.01
N ASP A 34 -2.36 -5.69 15.46
CA ASP A 34 -3.10 -4.71 14.67
C ASP A 34 -2.26 -4.18 13.50
N TYR A 35 -0.94 -4.12 13.66
CA TYR A 35 0.01 -3.66 12.64
C TYR A 35 0.78 -4.80 11.94
N ASP A 36 0.40 -6.05 12.17
CA ASP A 36 0.95 -7.19 11.42
C ASP A 36 0.13 -7.45 10.15
N PHE A 37 0.65 -7.05 9.00
CA PHE A 37 -0.03 -7.20 7.71
C PHE A 37 0.43 -8.42 6.88
N ARG A 38 1.40 -9.20 7.38
CA ARG A 38 2.04 -10.30 6.61
C ARG A 38 1.05 -11.38 6.16
N ASN A 39 0.03 -11.61 6.99
CA ASN A 39 -1.00 -12.63 6.78
C ASN A 39 -2.41 -12.01 6.65
N LYS A 40 -2.52 -10.72 6.32
CA LYS A 40 -3.82 -10.04 6.17
C LYS A 40 -4.30 -10.08 4.72
N PHE A 41 -3.39 -9.92 3.77
CA PHE A 41 -3.72 -9.86 2.34
C PHE A 41 -3.65 -11.23 1.65
N PHE A 42 -4.68 -12.06 1.83
CA PHE A 42 -4.83 -13.33 1.08
C PHE A 42 -5.83 -13.17 -0.06
N ALA A 43 -5.46 -13.58 -1.29
CA ALA A 43 -6.34 -13.52 -2.46
C ALA A 43 -7.70 -14.21 -2.27
N ASN A 44 -7.74 -15.23 -1.41
CA ASN A 44 -8.94 -16.03 -1.13
C ASN A 44 -9.78 -15.46 0.02
N LYS A 45 -9.23 -14.54 0.82
CA LYS A 45 -9.96 -13.79 1.84
C LYS A 45 -10.23 -12.41 1.27
N ARG A 46 -11.41 -12.22 0.67
CA ARG A 46 -11.93 -10.87 0.44
C ARG A 46 -12.04 -10.24 1.83
N GLU A 47 -11.10 -9.38 2.18
CA GLU A 47 -11.17 -8.61 3.42
C GLU A 47 -12.44 -7.76 3.37
N ASN A 48 -13.52 -8.30 3.91
CA ASN A 48 -14.75 -7.54 4.13
C ASN A 48 -14.61 -6.61 5.35
N ASP A 49 -13.53 -6.75 6.15
CA ASP A 49 -13.42 -6.18 7.50
C ASP A 49 -12.08 -5.50 7.80
N SER A 50 -11.34 -5.03 6.79
CA SER A 50 -10.33 -4.03 7.11
C SER A 50 -11.04 -2.68 7.26
N ASN A 51 -11.07 -2.15 8.49
CA ASN A 51 -11.43 -0.75 8.84
C ASN A 51 -10.51 0.29 8.15
N ILE A 52 -9.73 -0.14 7.16
CA ILE A 52 -8.90 0.67 6.30
C ILE A 52 -9.81 1.50 5.41
N LYS A 53 -9.89 2.78 5.77
CA LYS A 53 -10.51 3.81 4.95
C LYS A 53 -9.53 4.18 3.84
N PHE A 54 -9.95 4.00 2.59
CA PHE A 54 -9.19 4.46 1.44
C PHE A 54 -9.71 5.83 1.03
N THR A 55 -8.82 6.82 1.00
CA THR A 55 -9.11 8.13 0.43
C THR A 55 -9.32 7.97 -1.09
N PRO A 56 -10.48 8.36 -1.64
CA PRO A 56 -10.71 8.30 -3.08
C PRO A 56 -9.77 9.22 -3.85
N TYR A 57 -9.39 8.81 -5.06
CA TYR A 57 -8.61 9.61 -6.01
C TYR A 57 -9.15 9.42 -7.42
N ILE A 58 -8.79 10.33 -8.32
CA ILE A 58 -9.21 10.27 -9.73
C ILE A 58 -8.50 9.08 -10.39
N GLN A 59 -9.28 8.07 -10.75
CA GLN A 59 -8.79 6.89 -11.47
C GLN A 59 -8.98 7.05 -12.98
N CYS A 60 -8.18 6.32 -13.76
CA CYS A 60 -8.42 6.16 -15.19
C CYS A 60 -9.86 5.65 -15.42
N PHE A 61 -10.60 6.30 -16.32
CA PHE A 61 -12.04 6.06 -16.58
C PHE A 61 -13.00 6.39 -15.43
N SER A 62 -12.62 7.28 -14.51
CA SER A 62 -13.51 7.79 -13.46
C SER A 62 -14.80 8.44 -13.99
N ASP A 63 -14.81 8.93 -15.23
CA ASP A 63 -16.03 9.42 -15.90
C ASP A 63 -17.05 8.31 -16.20
N LYS A 64 -16.61 7.05 -16.25
CA LYS A 64 -17.42 5.89 -16.65
C LYS A 64 -17.70 4.93 -15.51
N PHE A 65 -16.79 4.82 -14.55
CA PHE A 65 -16.86 3.85 -13.47
C PHE A 65 -16.68 4.51 -12.10
N PRO A 66 -17.39 4.03 -11.07
CA PRO A 66 -17.16 4.49 -9.71
C PRO A 66 -15.75 4.11 -9.23
N PHE A 67 -15.28 4.84 -8.23
CA PHE A 67 -13.99 4.58 -7.59
C PHE A 67 -13.87 3.13 -7.12
N THR A 68 -12.78 2.46 -7.51
CA THR A 68 -12.47 1.09 -7.10
C THR A 68 -11.30 1.11 -6.12
N ARG A 69 -11.59 0.80 -4.85
CA ARG A 69 -10.58 0.69 -3.79
C ARG A 69 -9.67 -0.52 -3.98
N ASN A 70 -8.45 -0.44 -3.43
CA ASN A 70 -7.49 -1.54 -3.34
C ASN A 70 -7.06 -2.17 -4.69
N LEU A 71 -6.86 -1.36 -5.74
CA LEU A 71 -6.39 -1.83 -7.05
C LEU A 71 -4.90 -2.21 -7.05
N SER A 72 -4.02 -1.26 -6.72
CA SER A 72 -2.57 -1.45 -6.57
C SER A 72 -1.93 -0.12 -6.15
N CYS A 73 -0.77 -0.16 -5.49
CA CYS A 73 0.05 1.04 -5.31
C CYS A 73 0.54 1.62 -6.64
N ILE A 74 0.71 0.79 -7.67
CA ILE A 74 1.08 1.25 -9.02
C ILE A 74 -0.04 2.10 -9.62
N ASP A 75 -1.30 1.66 -9.49
CA ASP A 75 -2.44 2.40 -10.00
C ASP A 75 -2.53 3.79 -9.36
N LEU A 76 -2.38 3.85 -8.03
CA LEU A 76 -2.29 5.11 -7.31
C LEU A 76 -1.17 6.01 -7.84
N LEU A 77 0.06 5.48 -7.95
CA LEU A 77 1.22 6.24 -8.42
C LEU A 77 1.02 6.78 -9.83
N MET A 78 0.46 5.98 -10.74
CA MET A 78 0.27 6.38 -12.13
C MET A 78 -0.84 7.42 -12.29
N ASN A 79 -1.89 7.34 -11.48
CA ASN A 79 -3.00 8.30 -11.55
C ASN A 79 -2.69 9.63 -10.83
N THR A 80 -1.86 9.61 -9.78
CA THR A 80 -1.70 10.77 -8.86
C THR A 80 -0.27 11.30 -8.77
N GLY A 81 0.71 10.53 -9.25
CA GLY A 81 2.12 10.92 -9.25
C GLY A 81 2.61 11.28 -7.85
N LYS A 82 3.10 12.50 -7.69
CA LYS A 82 3.64 13.02 -6.41
C LYS A 82 2.57 13.26 -5.35
N GLU A 83 1.32 13.49 -5.76
CA GLU A 83 0.20 13.76 -4.84
C GLU A 83 -0.32 12.50 -4.14
N SER A 84 0.19 11.34 -4.52
CA SER A 84 -0.05 10.06 -3.84
C SER A 84 0.21 10.12 -2.33
N ASN A 85 1.16 10.95 -1.88
CA ASN A 85 1.44 11.15 -0.46
C ASN A 85 0.27 11.79 0.32
N LEU A 86 -0.59 12.57 -0.35
CA LEU A 86 -1.80 13.16 0.25
C LEU A 86 -2.92 12.12 0.42
N ILE A 87 -2.85 11.03 -0.35
CA ILE A 87 -3.86 9.96 -0.37
C ILE A 87 -3.47 8.85 0.62
N ILE A 88 -2.18 8.54 0.70
CA ILE A 88 -1.64 7.57 1.65
C ILE A 88 -1.47 8.26 3.01
N ASN A 89 -2.53 8.22 3.83
CA ASN A 89 -2.48 8.71 5.20
C ASN A 89 -1.65 7.75 6.07
N PHE A 90 -0.50 8.21 6.56
CA PHE A 90 0.28 7.55 7.61
C PHE A 90 0.28 8.40 8.89
#